data_AF-A0A7H0HIZ0-F1
#
_entry.id   AF-A0A7H0HIZ0-F1
#
_cell.length_a   1.000
_cell.length_b   1.000
_cell.length_c   1.000
_cell.angle_alpha   90.00
_cell.angle_beta   90.00
_cell.angle_gamma   90.00
#
_symmetry.space_group_name_H-M   'P 1'
#
loop_
_entity.id
_entity.type
_entity.pdbx_description
1 polymer ?
#
loop_
_entity_poly.entity_id
_entity_poly.type
_entity_poly.pdbx_seq_one_letter_code
_entity_poly.pdbx_strand_id
1 'polypeptide(L)'
;MVTIAVAAFIGIAVAAMIVGLVWRRLSAKEKMVQAAFFGREPLTPEMFYERYFLGLGVAREVVVGIRSILEEQLGADMSCLRAEDDFSRNLSFFWDFDSMASVEVVLAIEEHFRIDIADAEVESTYTVLDLVYLVSRKSTRWRYPGRLESRW
;
A
#
# COMPACT_ATOMS: atom_id res chain seq x y z
N MET A 1 0.51 -10.50 -50.11
CA MET A 1 0.65 -11.67 -49.20
C MET A 1 1.88 -11.54 -48.31
N VAL A 2 3.07 -11.30 -48.84
CA VAL A 2 4.33 -11.16 -48.05
C VAL A 2 4.28 -10.05 -46.99
N THR A 3 3.72 -8.88 -47.32
CA THR A 3 3.62 -7.73 -46.39
C THR A 3 2.73 -8.01 -45.17
N ILE A 4 1.63 -8.75 -45.36
CA ILE A 4 0.69 -9.10 -44.28
C ILE A 4 1.34 -10.08 -43.29
N ALA A 5 2.13 -11.04 -43.79
CA ALA A 5 2.83 -12.01 -42.95
C ALA A 5 3.92 -11.36 -42.07
N VAL A 6 4.65 -10.37 -42.61
CA VAL A 6 5.67 -9.62 -41.85
C VAL A 6 5.04 -8.78 -40.74
N ALA A 7 3.92 -8.10 -41.03
CA ALA A 7 3.21 -7.30 -40.03
C ALA A 7 2.68 -8.16 -38.86
N ALA A 8 2.15 -9.36 -39.15
CA ALA A 8 1.69 -10.29 -38.12
C ALA A 8 2.84 -10.77 -37.22
N PHE A 9 4.02 -11.04 -37.78
CA PHE A 9 5.19 -11.49 -37.02
C PHE A 9 5.72 -10.40 -36.08
N ILE A 10 5.73 -9.15 -36.54
CA ILE A 10 6.11 -7.99 -35.70
C ILE A 10 5.11 -7.82 -34.55
N GLY A 11 3.80 -7.94 -34.82
CA GLY A 11 2.77 -7.86 -33.78
C GLY A 11 2.94 -8.92 -32.69
N ILE A 12 3.22 -10.17 -33.08
CA ILE A 12 3.47 -11.27 -32.14
C ILE A 12 4.75 -11.01 -31.34
N ALA A 13 5.83 -10.55 -31.99
CA ALA A 13 7.08 -10.26 -31.30
C ALA A 13 6.92 -9.12 -30.27
N VAL A 14 6.17 -8.07 -30.61
CA VAL A 14 5.86 -6.97 -29.68
C VAL A 14 5.00 -7.46 -28.52
N ALA A 15 3.95 -8.24 -28.79
CA ALA A 15 3.11 -8.80 -27.73
C ALA A 15 3.92 -9.71 -26.79
N ALA A 16 4.76 -10.59 -27.32
CA ALA A 16 5.65 -11.45 -26.54
C ALA A 16 6.66 -10.64 -25.73
N MET A 17 7.19 -9.56 -26.30
CA MET A 17 8.10 -8.64 -25.60
C MET A 17 7.41 -7.93 -24.44
N ILE A 18 6.17 -7.45 -24.64
CA ILE A 18 5.36 -6.82 -23.59
C ILE A 18 5.05 -7.83 -22.48
N VAL A 19 4.59 -9.03 -22.82
CA VAL A 19 4.33 -10.09 -21.84
C VAL A 19 5.60 -10.45 -21.06
N GLY A 20 6.73 -10.59 -21.74
CA GLY A 20 8.02 -10.84 -21.11
C GLY A 20 8.46 -9.72 -20.17
N LEU A 21 8.23 -8.45 -20.53
CA LEU A 21 8.50 -7.30 -19.67
C LEU A 21 7.60 -7.27 -18.43
N VAL A 22 6.31 -7.57 -18.59
CA VAL A 22 5.35 -7.65 -17.47
C VAL A 22 5.72 -8.78 -16.51
N TRP A 23 5.98 -9.98 -17.02
CA TRP A 23 6.44 -11.11 -16.21
C TRP A 23 7.72 -10.78 -15.45
N ARG A 24 8.70 -10.17 -16.10
CA ARG A 24 9.97 -9.80 -15.44
C ARG A 24 9.77 -8.81 -14.30
N ARG A 25 8.82 -7.88 -14.43
CA ARG A 25 8.47 -6.93 -13.35
C ARG A 25 7.79 -7.63 -12.18
N LEU A 26 6.77 -8.46 -12.44
CA LEU A 26 6.04 -9.18 -11.40
C LEU A 26 6.96 -10.10 -10.60
N SER A 27 7.81 -10.88 -11.28
CA SER A 27 8.77 -11.76 -10.60
C SER A 27 9.86 -11.02 -9.82
N ALA A 28 10.20 -9.78 -10.20
CA ALA A 28 11.13 -8.96 -9.42
C ALA A 28 10.49 -8.48 -8.12
N LYS A 29 9.23 -8.03 -8.19
CA LYS A 29 8.44 -7.57 -7.04
C LYS A 29 8.28 -8.67 -6.00
N GLU A 30 7.87 -9.87 -6.42
CA GLU A 30 7.72 -11.03 -5.52
C GLU A 30 9.01 -11.37 -4.76
N LYS A 31 10.17 -11.32 -5.44
CA LYS A 31 11.46 -11.58 -4.80
C LYS A 31 11.83 -10.55 -3.74
N MET A 32 11.48 -9.28 -3.96
CA MET A 32 11.75 -8.22 -2.99
C MET A 32 10.81 -8.30 -1.79
N VAL A 33 9.54 -8.63 -2.01
CA VAL A 33 8.59 -8.94 -0.92
C VAL A 33 9.12 -10.10 -0.08
N GLN A 34 9.52 -11.20 -0.72
CA GLN A 34 10.10 -12.34 -0.02
C GLN A 34 11.37 -11.98 0.75
N ALA A 35 12.24 -11.15 0.18
CA ALA A 35 13.46 -10.71 0.86
C ALA A 35 13.15 -9.81 2.06
N ALA A 36 12.22 -8.85 1.92
CA ALA A 36 11.80 -7.95 3.00
C ALA A 36 11.11 -8.70 4.13
N PHE A 37 10.34 -9.75 3.79
CA PHE A 37 9.56 -10.55 4.73
C PHE A 37 10.23 -11.87 5.14
N PHE A 38 11.47 -12.10 4.73
CA PHE A 38 12.18 -13.34 5.03
C PHE A 38 12.30 -13.56 6.55
N GLY A 39 11.90 -14.76 7.01
CA GLY A 39 11.96 -15.15 8.42
C GLY A 39 10.95 -14.46 9.33
N ARG A 40 9.97 -13.73 8.78
CA ARG A 40 8.86 -13.14 9.56
C ARG A 40 7.71 -14.15 9.67
N GLU A 41 7.05 -14.14 10.83
CA GLU A 41 5.83 -14.93 11.06
C GLU A 41 4.64 -14.21 10.41
N PRO A 42 3.85 -14.89 9.55
CA PRO A 42 2.65 -14.31 8.96
C PRO A 42 1.57 -14.12 10.02
N LEU A 43 0.91 -12.96 10.00
CA LEU A 43 -0.15 -12.58 10.91
C LEU A 43 -1.48 -12.52 10.18
N THR A 44 -2.54 -13.02 10.81
CA THR A 44 -3.91 -12.70 10.40
C THR A 44 -4.21 -11.23 10.69
N PRO A 45 -5.23 -10.64 10.05
CA PRO A 45 -5.62 -9.25 10.34
C PRO A 45 -5.87 -9.01 11.84
N GLU A 46 -6.47 -9.97 12.52
CA GLU A 46 -6.73 -9.93 13.97
C GLU A 46 -5.43 -9.93 14.76
N MET A 47 -4.51 -10.88 14.48
CA MET A 47 -3.24 -10.95 15.21
C MET A 47 -2.37 -9.73 14.96
N PHE A 48 -2.42 -9.15 13.76
CA PHE A 48 -1.72 -7.90 13.45
C PHE A 48 -2.26 -6.73 14.29
N TYR A 49 -3.59 -6.59 14.36
CA TYR A 49 -4.23 -5.59 15.23
C TYR A 49 -3.87 -5.80 16.70
N GLU A 50 -4.02 -7.02 17.20
CA GLU A 50 -3.78 -7.36 18.60
C GLU A 50 -2.32 -7.12 19.00
N ARG A 51 -1.38 -7.51 18.15
CA ARG A 51 0.06 -7.41 18.42
C ARG A 51 0.56 -5.98 18.46
N TYR A 52 0.05 -5.11 17.58
CA TYR A 52 0.63 -3.78 17.37
C TYR A 52 -0.27 -2.61 17.82
N PHE A 53 -1.59 -2.76 17.86
CA PHE A 53 -2.51 -1.60 17.94
C PHE A 53 -3.57 -1.67 19.05
N LEU A 54 -3.84 -2.85 19.63
CA LEU A 54 -4.88 -3.03 20.67
C LEU A 54 -4.70 -2.06 21.86
N GLY A 55 -3.46 -1.84 22.31
CA GLY A 55 -3.15 -0.94 23.42
C GLY A 55 -3.05 0.55 23.05
N LEU A 56 -3.19 0.91 21.78
CA LEU A 56 -2.88 2.25 21.27
C LEU A 56 -4.13 3.12 21.03
N GLY A 57 -5.32 2.62 21.39
CA GLY A 57 -6.58 3.35 21.21
C GLY A 57 -6.98 3.52 19.74
N VAL A 58 -6.40 2.72 18.84
CA VAL A 58 -6.76 2.70 17.42
C VAL A 58 -7.90 1.71 17.19
N ALA A 59 -8.89 2.10 16.40
CA ALA A 59 -10.00 1.24 16.02
C ALA A 59 -9.52 0.08 15.13
N ARG A 60 -9.96 -1.15 15.40
CA ARG A 60 -9.58 -2.35 14.64
C ARG A 60 -9.84 -2.19 13.15
N GLU A 61 -10.95 -1.55 12.79
CA GLU A 61 -11.38 -1.35 11.41
C GLU A 61 -10.38 -0.51 10.63
N VAL A 62 -9.73 0.46 11.28
CA VAL A 62 -8.68 1.29 10.65
C VAL A 62 -7.47 0.44 10.31
N VAL A 63 -7.02 -0.38 11.25
CA VAL A 63 -5.83 -1.22 11.08
C VAL A 63 -6.04 -2.28 10.01
N VAL A 64 -7.16 -2.98 10.08
CA VAL A 64 -7.51 -4.03 9.11
C VAL A 64 -7.75 -3.41 7.72
N GLY A 65 -8.42 -2.26 7.65
CA GLY A 65 -8.67 -1.55 6.39
C GLY A 65 -7.37 -1.08 5.73
N ILE A 66 -6.46 -0.46 6.47
CA ILE A 66 -5.16 -0.03 5.93
C ILE A 66 -4.36 -1.22 5.41
N ARG A 67 -4.28 -2.31 6.18
CA ARG A 67 -3.58 -3.51 5.71
C ARG A 67 -4.19 -4.07 4.43
N SER A 68 -5.52 -4.12 4.34
CA SER A 68 -6.22 -4.58 3.13
C SER A 68 -5.94 -3.70 1.92
N ILE A 69 -5.94 -2.37 2.10
CA ILE A 69 -5.64 -1.41 1.04
C ILE A 69 -4.20 -1.56 0.57
N LEU A 70 -3.24 -1.69 1.50
CA LEU A 70 -1.84 -1.95 1.14
C LEU A 70 -1.71 -3.26 0.36
N GLU A 71 -2.37 -4.33 0.77
CA GLU A 71 -2.34 -5.62 0.06
C GLU A 71 -2.92 -5.51 -1.37
N GLU A 72 -4.04 -4.81 -1.53
CA GLU A 72 -4.70 -4.62 -2.82
C GLU A 72 -3.89 -3.72 -3.76
N GLN A 73 -3.55 -2.51 -3.32
CA GLN A 73 -2.85 -1.52 -4.16
C GLN A 73 -1.43 -1.97 -4.47
N LEU A 74 -0.77 -2.66 -3.51
CA LEU A 74 0.57 -3.17 -3.72
C LEU A 74 0.58 -4.57 -4.32
N GLY A 75 -0.56 -5.23 -4.54
CA GLY A 75 -0.66 -6.55 -5.17
C GLY A 75 0.30 -7.59 -4.59
N ALA A 76 0.47 -7.59 -3.26
CA ALA A 76 1.42 -8.43 -2.56
C ALA A 76 0.89 -8.82 -1.17
N ASP A 77 1.18 -10.04 -0.72
CA ASP A 77 0.75 -10.54 0.58
C ASP A 77 1.36 -9.72 1.72
N MET A 78 0.50 -9.09 2.53
CA MET A 78 0.86 -8.27 3.69
C MET A 78 0.80 -9.03 5.01
N SER A 79 0.72 -10.37 4.98
CA SER A 79 0.69 -11.19 6.20
C SER A 79 1.91 -10.98 7.09
N CYS A 80 3.08 -10.74 6.51
CA CYS A 80 4.34 -10.51 7.23
C CYS A 80 4.64 -9.04 7.52
N LEU A 81 3.68 -8.14 7.32
CA LEU A 81 3.79 -6.72 7.61
C LEU A 81 3.94 -6.48 9.11
N ARG A 82 4.75 -5.49 9.47
CA ARG A 82 4.97 -5.01 10.85
C ARG A 82 4.62 -3.54 10.96
N ALA A 83 4.24 -3.09 12.15
CA ALA A 83 3.90 -1.68 12.36
C ALA A 83 5.09 -0.74 12.13
N GLU A 84 6.31 -1.22 12.40
CA GLU A 84 7.55 -0.46 12.24
C GLU A 84 8.11 -0.52 10.82
N ASP A 85 7.44 -1.21 9.89
CA ASP A 85 7.87 -1.26 8.50
C ASP A 85 7.82 0.15 7.89
N ASP A 86 8.93 0.54 7.27
CA ASP A 86 9.21 1.88 6.75
C ASP A 86 9.05 1.91 5.23
N PHE A 87 8.21 2.84 4.75
CA PHE A 87 7.88 3.06 3.35
C PHE A 87 9.07 3.52 2.50
N SER A 88 10.07 4.16 3.10
CA SER A 88 11.28 4.63 2.43
C SER A 88 12.44 3.62 2.47
N ARG A 89 12.31 2.56 3.27
CA ARG A 89 13.37 1.54 3.44
C ARG A 89 12.89 0.16 3.06
N ASN A 90 12.39 -0.59 4.01
CA ASN A 90 12.08 -2.00 3.80
C ASN A 90 10.85 -2.22 2.92
N LEU A 91 10.02 -1.20 2.68
CA LEU A 91 8.93 -1.22 1.70
C LEU A 91 9.21 -0.31 0.48
N SER A 92 10.42 0.27 0.34
CA SER A 92 10.72 1.25 -0.72
C SER A 92 10.51 0.69 -2.13
N PHE A 93 10.74 -0.61 -2.29
CA PHE A 93 10.59 -1.31 -3.56
C PHE A 93 9.16 -1.30 -4.10
N PHE A 94 8.16 -0.99 -3.29
CA PHE A 94 6.80 -0.80 -3.79
C PHE A 94 6.67 0.50 -4.61
N TRP A 95 7.43 1.53 -4.27
CA TRP A 95 7.41 2.83 -4.93
C TRP A 95 8.44 2.94 -6.06
N ASP A 96 9.59 2.27 -5.92
CA ASP A 96 10.64 2.27 -6.95
C ASP A 96 10.19 1.56 -8.24
N PHE A 97 9.30 0.56 -8.11
CA PHE A 97 8.77 -0.18 -9.25
C PHE A 97 7.53 0.47 -9.85
N ASP A 98 6.86 1.34 -9.09
CA ASP A 98 5.64 2.02 -9.47
C ASP A 98 5.59 3.44 -8.88
N SER A 99 6.01 4.42 -9.69
CA SER A 99 6.07 5.83 -9.29
C SER A 99 4.70 6.45 -8.96
N MET A 100 3.60 5.76 -9.27
CA MET A 100 2.23 6.20 -8.96
C MET A 100 1.63 5.48 -7.75
N ALA A 101 2.23 4.40 -7.26
CA ALA A 101 1.64 3.60 -6.21
C ALA A 101 1.42 4.39 -4.90
N SER A 102 2.26 5.38 -4.59
CA SER A 102 2.08 6.20 -3.39
C SER A 102 0.81 7.04 -3.45
N VAL A 103 0.50 7.59 -4.63
CA VAL A 103 -0.71 8.38 -4.87
C VAL A 103 -1.94 7.48 -4.83
N GLU A 104 -1.89 6.31 -5.47
CA GLU A 104 -3.00 5.35 -5.49
C GLU A 104 -3.33 4.84 -4.08
N VAL A 105 -2.32 4.53 -3.26
CA VAL A 105 -2.52 4.13 -1.87
C VAL A 105 -3.18 5.24 -1.06
N VAL A 106 -2.72 6.49 -1.18
CA VAL A 106 -3.31 7.62 -0.45
C VAL A 106 -4.76 7.83 -0.87
N LEU A 107 -5.04 7.86 -2.18
CA LEU A 107 -6.41 8.03 -2.71
C LEU A 107 -7.34 6.90 -2.24
N ALA A 108 -6.87 5.64 -2.27
CA ALA A 108 -7.65 4.50 -1.79
C ALA A 108 -7.97 4.61 -0.29
N ILE A 109 -7.03 5.11 0.52
CA ILE A 109 -7.24 5.36 1.95
C ILE A 109 -8.26 6.48 2.15
N GLU A 110 -8.12 7.60 1.44
CA GLU A 110 -9.06 8.73 1.51
C GLU A 110 -10.49 8.30 1.14
N GLU A 111 -10.64 7.54 0.05
CA GLU A 111 -11.93 7.02 -0.40
C GLU A 111 -12.53 6.04 0.62
N HIS A 112 -11.74 5.09 1.12
CA HIS A 112 -12.19 4.07 2.05
C HIS A 112 -12.64 4.65 3.39
N PHE A 113 -11.85 5.57 3.96
CA PHE A 113 -12.12 6.14 5.28
C PHE A 113 -12.90 7.46 5.24
N ARG A 114 -13.17 8.01 4.05
CA ARG A 114 -13.85 9.30 3.84
C ARG A 114 -13.13 10.43 4.59
N ILE A 115 -11.82 10.51 4.39
CA ILE A 115 -10.95 11.53 4.98
C ILE A 115 -10.16 12.22 3.87
N ASP A 116 -9.67 13.43 4.15
CA ASP A 116 -8.69 14.12 3.31
C ASP A 116 -7.33 14.14 4.03
N ILE A 117 -6.27 13.75 3.34
CA ILE A 117 -4.89 13.71 3.81
C ILE A 117 -4.10 14.76 3.04
N ALA A 118 -3.53 15.74 3.72
CA ALA A 118 -2.72 16.74 3.05
C ALA A 118 -1.35 16.17 2.64
N ASP A 119 -0.77 16.68 1.56
CA ASP A 119 0.55 16.26 1.06
C ASP A 119 1.62 16.30 2.17
N ALA A 120 1.66 17.35 2.98
CA ALA A 120 2.59 17.48 4.10
C ALA A 120 2.40 16.40 5.20
N GLU A 121 1.19 15.86 5.36
CA GLU A 121 0.92 14.72 6.25
C GLU A 121 1.44 13.41 5.65
N VAL A 122 1.34 13.25 4.32
CA VAL A 122 1.94 12.11 3.61
C VAL A 122 3.46 12.14 3.71
N GLU A 123 4.08 13.30 3.46
CA GLU A 123 5.54 13.48 3.54
C GLU A 123 6.13 13.21 4.92
N SER A 124 5.32 13.33 5.97
CA SER A 124 5.73 13.03 7.35
C SER A 124 5.35 11.63 7.84
N THR A 125 4.78 10.80 6.95
CA THR A 125 4.37 9.43 7.25
C THR A 125 5.41 8.43 6.73
N TYR A 126 6.23 7.91 7.64
CA TYR A 126 7.36 7.04 7.27
C TYR A 126 7.07 5.56 7.49
N THR A 127 6.28 5.22 8.50
CA THR A 127 6.00 3.82 8.89
C THR A 127 4.52 3.46 8.76
N VAL A 128 4.23 2.15 8.74
CA VAL A 128 2.84 1.64 8.83
C VAL A 128 2.14 2.16 10.09
N LEU A 129 2.85 2.25 11.21
CA LEU A 129 2.36 2.82 12.46
C LEU A 129 1.94 4.29 12.28
N ASP A 130 2.77 5.11 11.63
CA ASP A 130 2.47 6.52 11.36
C ASP A 130 1.20 6.66 10.51
N LEU A 131 1.09 5.84 9.45
CA LEU A 131 -0.05 5.84 8.55
C LEU A 131 -1.34 5.49 9.30
N VAL A 132 -1.30 4.43 10.11
CA VAL A 132 -2.43 4.01 10.93
C VAL A 132 -2.86 5.10 11.91
N TYR A 133 -1.91 5.77 12.55
CA TYR A 133 -2.22 6.88 13.45
C TYR A 133 -2.81 8.08 12.74
N LEU A 134 -2.27 8.45 11.58
CA LEU A 134 -2.77 9.54 10.75
C LEU A 134 -4.25 9.33 10.40
N VAL A 135 -4.56 8.15 9.85
CA VAL A 135 -5.93 7.78 9.46
C VAL A 135 -6.84 7.69 10.68
N SER A 136 -6.39 7.09 11.78
CA SER A 136 -7.18 6.98 13.02
C SER A 136 -7.58 8.35 13.57
N ARG A 137 -6.63 9.29 13.59
CA ARG A 137 -6.85 10.68 14.04
C ARG A 137 -7.87 11.41 13.16
N LYS A 138 -7.76 11.27 11.84
CA LYS A 138 -8.66 11.89 10.86
C LYS A 138 -10.07 11.26 10.91
N SER A 139 -10.14 9.94 10.98
CA SER A 139 -11.40 9.18 11.05
C SER A 139 -12.20 9.53 12.31
N THR A 140 -11.52 9.70 13.45
CA THR A 140 -12.16 10.12 14.70
C THR A 140 -12.68 11.56 14.62
N ARG A 141 -11.93 12.45 13.95
CA ARG A 141 -12.32 13.86 13.75
C ARG A 141 -13.56 13.99 12.87
N TRP A 142 -13.66 13.20 11.79
CA TRP A 142 -14.86 13.20 10.94
C TRP A 142 -16.11 12.66 11.66
N ARG A 143 -15.93 11.64 12.51
CA ARG A 143 -17.05 11.05 13.27
C ARG A 143 -17.69 12.04 14.27
N TYR A 144 -17.00 13.13 14.62
CA TYR A 144 -17.47 14.19 15.51
C TYR A 144 -16.96 15.58 15.09
N PRO A 145 -17.57 16.22 14.06
CA PRO A 145 -17.06 17.46 13.49
C PRO A 145 -17.12 18.68 14.44
N GLY A 146 -17.93 18.63 15.51
CA GLY A 146 -18.24 19.79 16.36
C GLY A 146 -17.40 20.01 17.63
N ARG A 147 -16.25 19.35 17.84
CA ARG A 147 -15.52 19.43 19.13
C ARG A 147 -14.33 20.42 19.19
N LEU A 148 -13.95 21.10 18.10
CA LEU A 148 -12.74 21.93 18.08
C LEU A 148 -12.95 23.42 17.74
N GLU A 149 -14.17 23.92 17.63
CA GLU A 149 -14.48 25.34 17.35
C GLU A 149 -14.72 26.22 18.59
N SER A 150 -14.13 25.89 19.75
CA SER A 150 -14.33 26.69 20.97
C SER A 150 -13.07 26.92 21.79
N ARG A 151 -11.93 27.14 21.13
CA ARG A 151 -10.74 27.71 21.79
C ARG A 151 -9.97 28.63 20.85
N TRP A 152 -10.48 29.84 20.62
CA TRP A 152 -9.74 31.11 20.62
C TRP A 152 -10.74 32.23 20.91
#